data_AF-A0A2V9XG93-F1
#
_entry.id   AF-A0A2V9XG93-F1
#
_cell.length_a   1.000
_cell.length_b   1.000
_cell.length_c   1.000
_cell.angle_alpha   90.00
_cell.angle_beta   90.00
_cell.angle_gamma   90.00
#
_symmetry.space_group_name_H-M   'P 1'
#
loop_
_entity.id
_entity.type
_entity.pdbx_description
1 polymer ?
#
loop_
_entity_poly.entity_id
_entity_poly.type
_entity_poly.pdbx_seq_one_letter_code
_entity_poly.pdbx_strand_id
1 'polypeptide(L)'
;MLLAVMSTLYRPVSAEGELRWQSPKREEMRVRLIALAWSHPRSSFFSSEEVFIAEKQLSHNESSLVKLVYGFLPYQPRLSENGLDYSTVHEFRAVRDPTCDETLSQMNSGEVGDWRQAQPSLKYSTDAPALNLQRHRAPLPCYVTTAEDYTRPVHDPVTEGSN
;
A
#
# COMPACT_ATOMS: atom_id res chain seq x y z
N MET A 1 67.63 38.19 -5.10
CA MET A 1 66.42 37.88 -4.32
C MET A 1 65.22 38.40 -5.11
N LEU A 2 64.49 37.52 -5.78
CA LEU A 2 63.24 37.84 -6.50
C LEU A 2 62.31 36.65 -6.27
N LEU A 3 61.30 36.85 -5.42
CA LEU A 3 60.27 35.85 -5.12
C LEU A 3 59.14 36.02 -6.14
N ALA A 4 58.97 35.05 -7.04
CA ALA A 4 57.79 34.93 -7.86
C ALA A 4 56.76 34.05 -7.13
N VAL A 5 55.66 34.64 -6.69
CA VAL A 5 54.53 33.92 -6.09
C VAL A 5 53.62 33.45 -7.23
N MET A 6 53.72 32.17 -7.59
CA MET A 6 52.76 31.51 -8.48
C MET A 6 51.54 31.07 -7.68
N SER A 7 50.52 31.92 -7.66
CA SER A 7 49.20 31.58 -7.11
C SER A 7 48.51 30.64 -8.10
N THR A 8 48.42 29.35 -7.76
CA THR A 8 47.55 28.41 -8.44
C THR A 8 46.41 27.98 -7.52
N LEU A 9 45.26 27.73 -8.16
CA LEU A 9 44.08 27.00 -7.67
C LEU A 9 43.18 27.82 -6.72
N TYR A 10 41.86 27.82 -6.81
CA TYR A 10 40.91 26.80 -7.26
C TYR A 10 39.69 27.49 -7.89
N ARG A 11 39.20 26.98 -9.03
CA ARG A 11 37.87 27.32 -9.54
C ARG A 11 36.87 26.50 -8.69
N PRO A 12 35.92 27.11 -7.97
CA PRO A 12 34.92 26.32 -7.26
C PRO A 12 34.10 25.58 -8.31
N VAL A 13 34.16 24.25 -8.29
CA VAL A 13 33.16 23.41 -8.95
C VAL A 13 31.89 23.61 -8.16
N SER A 14 30.94 24.36 -8.73
CA SER A 14 29.56 24.35 -8.28
C SER A 14 29.07 22.93 -8.47
N ALA A 15 28.78 22.23 -7.37
CA ALA A 15 28.05 20.99 -7.43
C ALA A 15 26.58 21.35 -7.54
N GLU A 16 26.06 21.51 -8.76
CA GLU A 16 24.62 21.53 -9.01
C GLU A 16 24.03 20.18 -8.57
N GLY A 17 23.57 20.12 -7.32
CA GLY A 17 22.75 19.03 -6.81
C GLY A 17 21.36 19.12 -7.41
N GLU A 18 21.18 18.61 -8.63
CA GLU A 18 19.87 18.41 -9.22
C GLU A 18 19.16 17.28 -8.45
N LEU A 19 18.29 17.63 -7.51
CA LEU A 19 17.39 16.68 -6.85
C LEU A 19 16.43 16.14 -7.92
N ARG A 20 16.80 15.03 -8.56
CA ARG A 20 15.92 14.27 -9.45
C ARG A 20 14.84 13.61 -8.59
N TRP A 21 13.80 14.37 -8.27
CA TRP A 21 12.55 13.82 -7.73
C TRP A 21 11.94 12.93 -8.80
N GLN A 22 12.27 11.63 -8.77
CA GLN A 22 11.52 10.66 -9.55
C GLN A 22 10.16 10.53 -8.89
N SER A 23 9.14 11.16 -9.49
CA SER A 23 7.77 10.95 -9.06
C SER A 23 7.46 9.45 -9.10
N PRO A 24 6.99 8.86 -8.00
CA PRO A 24 6.69 7.44 -7.97
C PRO A 24 5.70 7.08 -9.07
N LYS A 25 5.98 6.02 -9.84
CA LYS A 25 5.10 5.60 -10.93
C LYS A 25 3.81 5.04 -10.34
N ARG A 26 2.70 5.74 -10.57
CA ARG A 26 1.36 5.28 -10.22
C ARG A 26 0.86 4.27 -11.27
N GLU A 27 0.39 3.13 -10.79
CA GLU A 27 -0.20 2.05 -11.57
C GLU A 27 -1.71 2.00 -11.32
N GLU A 28 -2.51 1.88 -12.38
CA GLU A 28 -3.94 1.57 -12.24
C GLU A 28 -4.11 0.11 -11.83
N MET A 29 -4.93 -0.14 -10.82
CA MET A 29 -5.19 -1.49 -10.36
C MET A 29 -6.64 -1.71 -9.96
N ARG A 30 -7.07 -2.95 -10.15
CA ARG A 30 -8.36 -3.49 -9.72
C ARG A 30 -8.07 -4.51 -8.64
N VAL A 31 -8.68 -4.33 -7.47
CA VAL A 31 -8.48 -5.26 -6.35
C VAL A 31 -9.79 -5.66 -5.71
N ARG A 32 -9.81 -6.86 -5.12
CA ARG A 32 -10.85 -7.29 -4.18
C ARG A 32 -10.26 -7.31 -2.77
N LEU A 33 -10.96 -6.75 -1.79
CA LEU A 33 -10.50 -6.73 -0.41
C LEU A 33 -10.81 -8.10 0.22
N ILE A 34 -9.79 -8.77 0.75
CA ILE A 34 -9.96 -10.06 1.44
C ILE A 34 -10.14 -9.84 2.94
N ALA A 35 -9.31 -8.98 3.53
CA ALA A 35 -9.39 -8.66 4.94
C ALA A 35 -8.82 -7.26 5.24
N LEU A 36 -9.44 -6.58 6.19
CA LEU A 36 -8.88 -5.42 6.87
C LEU A 36 -7.92 -5.92 7.95
N ALA A 37 -6.64 -5.63 7.79
CA ALA A 37 -5.60 -5.98 8.75
C ALA A 37 -5.46 -4.92 9.85
N TRP A 38 -5.64 -3.65 9.51
CA TRP A 38 -5.57 -2.57 10.47
C TRP A 38 -6.35 -1.33 10.01
N SER A 39 -7.00 -0.64 10.95
CA SER A 39 -7.68 0.63 10.69
C SER A 39 -7.18 1.66 11.70
N HIS A 40 -6.31 2.57 11.27
CA HIS A 40 -5.83 3.62 12.16
C HIS A 40 -7.00 4.50 12.61
N PRO A 41 -7.06 4.88 13.90
CA PRO A 41 -8.03 5.85 14.38
C PRO A 41 -8.00 7.11 13.52
N ARG A 42 -9.18 7.61 13.13
CA ARG A 42 -9.27 8.83 12.32
C ARG A 42 -8.79 9.99 13.18
N SER A 43 -7.81 10.74 12.67
CA SER A 43 -7.41 12.02 13.22
C SER A 43 -8.25 13.15 12.63
N SER A 44 -8.35 14.29 13.33
CA SER A 44 -8.91 15.54 12.79
C SER A 44 -7.84 16.48 12.23
N PHE A 45 -6.56 16.15 12.41
CA PHE A 45 -5.44 17.05 12.10
C PHE A 45 -4.54 16.53 10.96
N PHE A 46 -4.49 15.22 10.73
CA PHE A 46 -3.59 14.58 9.78
C PHE A 46 -4.26 13.40 9.06
N SER A 47 -3.68 12.97 7.94
CA SER A 47 -4.13 11.79 7.21
C SER A 47 -3.98 10.53 8.05
N SER A 48 -4.97 9.65 8.00
CA SER A 48 -4.95 8.33 8.61
C SER A 48 -4.91 7.26 7.53
N GLU A 49 -4.74 5.99 7.89
CA GLU A 49 -4.67 4.90 6.92
C GLU A 49 -5.39 3.63 7.35
N GLU A 50 -5.87 2.87 6.37
CA GLU A 50 -6.32 1.49 6.53
C GLU A 50 -5.39 0.56 5.76
N VAL A 51 -5.05 -0.57 6.37
CA VAL A 51 -4.18 -1.59 5.79
C VAL A 51 -5.02 -2.83 5.51
N PHE A 52 -5.00 -3.29 4.27
CA PHE A 52 -5.76 -4.44 3.80
C PHE A 52 -4.84 -5.52 3.24
N ILE A 53 -5.31 -6.76 3.36
CA ILE A 53 -4.90 -7.86 2.50
C ILE A 53 -5.89 -7.87 1.34
N ALA A 54 -5.39 -7.80 0.12
CA ALA A 54 -6.20 -7.70 -1.07
C ALA A 54 -5.70 -8.66 -2.16
N GLU A 55 -6.61 -8.99 -3.06
CA GLU A 55 -6.29 -9.69 -4.30
C GLU A 55 -6.24 -8.69 -5.43
N LYS A 56 -5.06 -8.50 -6.04
CA LYS A 56 -4.86 -7.68 -7.23
C LYS A 56 -5.13 -8.54 -8.47
N GLN A 57 -6.00 -8.05 -9.34
CA GLN A 57 -6.21 -8.68 -10.63
C GLN A 57 -5.04 -8.36 -11.57
N LEU A 58 -4.41 -9.38 -12.14
CA LEU A 58 -3.33 -9.26 -13.14
C LEU A 58 -3.88 -9.48 -14.56
N SER A 59 -4.79 -10.43 -14.70
CA SER A 59 -5.53 -10.71 -15.94
C SER A 59 -6.91 -11.31 -15.62
N HIS A 60 -7.65 -11.77 -16.62
CA HIS A 60 -8.97 -12.38 -16.41
C HIS A 60 -8.95 -13.59 -15.47
N ASN A 61 -7.86 -14.39 -15.47
CA ASN A 61 -7.74 -15.63 -14.68
C ASN A 61 -6.52 -15.63 -13.75
N GLU A 62 -5.83 -14.50 -13.63
CA GLU A 62 -4.61 -14.41 -12.84
C GLU A 62 -4.76 -13.29 -11.82
N SER A 63 -4.51 -13.62 -10.57
CA SER A 63 -4.53 -12.71 -9.45
C SER A 63 -3.30 -12.91 -8.57
N SER A 64 -2.97 -11.89 -7.79
CA SER A 64 -1.92 -11.98 -6.79
C SER A 64 -2.35 -11.35 -5.47
N LEU A 65 -1.89 -11.92 -4.37
CA LEU A 65 -2.07 -11.33 -3.05
C LEU A 65 -1.14 -10.14 -2.88
N VAL A 66 -1.68 -9.04 -2.39
CA VAL A 66 -0.96 -7.78 -2.14
C VAL A 66 -1.37 -7.20 -0.79
N LYS A 67 -0.48 -6.38 -0.23
CA LYS A 67 -0.81 -5.48 0.87
C LYS A 67 -1.22 -4.14 0.28
N LEU A 68 -2.38 -3.64 0.70
CA LEU A 68 -2.87 -2.33 0.29
C LEU A 68 -2.87 -1.38 1.49
N VAL A 69 -2.22 -0.22 1.36
CA VAL A 69 -2.28 0.87 2.34
C VAL A 69 -3.09 2.01 1.73
N TYR A 70 -4.25 2.27 2.31
CA TYR A 70 -5.20 3.28 1.86
C TYR A 70 -5.17 4.49 2.81
N GLY A 71 -4.58 5.58 2.35
CA GLY A 71 -4.54 6.85 3.07
C GLY A 71 -5.79 7.70 2.84
N PHE A 72 -6.29 8.35 3.89
CA PHE A 72 -7.45 9.24 3.81
C PHE A 72 -7.33 10.42 4.78
N LEU A 73 -7.86 11.56 4.38
CA LEU A 73 -8.01 12.75 5.21
C LEU A 73 -9.24 12.66 6.12
N PRO A 74 -9.33 13.49 7.19
CA PRO A 74 -10.41 13.38 8.19
C PRO A 74 -11.84 13.43 7.62
N TYR A 75 -12.04 14.17 6.53
CA TYR A 75 -13.33 14.34 5.86
C TYR A 75 -13.55 13.37 4.69
N GLN A 76 -12.54 12.57 4.35
CA GLN A 76 -12.66 11.57 3.30
C GLN A 76 -13.18 10.25 3.89
N PRO A 77 -14.02 9.53 3.12
CA PRO A 77 -14.53 8.24 3.55
C PRO A 77 -13.38 7.24 3.67
N ARG A 78 -13.52 6.32 4.62
CA ARG A 78 -12.66 5.13 4.69
C ARG A 78 -13.02 4.17 3.58
N LEU A 79 -12.09 3.32 3.18
CA LEU A 79 -12.41 2.28 2.21
C LEU A 79 -13.37 1.25 2.82
N SER A 80 -13.17 0.93 4.11
CA SER A 80 -14.02 0.00 4.87
C SER A 80 -15.43 0.52 5.21
N GLU A 81 -15.70 1.83 5.04
CA GLU A 81 -17.04 2.42 5.24
C GLU A 81 -18.06 1.92 4.19
N ASN A 82 -17.59 1.46 3.02
CA ASN A 82 -18.44 0.84 2.00
C ASN A 82 -18.81 -0.62 2.33
N GLY A 83 -18.37 -1.14 3.48
CA GLY A 83 -18.43 -2.55 3.82
C GLY A 83 -17.19 -3.31 3.36
N LEU A 84 -17.06 -4.54 3.86
CA LEU A 84 -16.03 -5.49 3.44
C LEU A 84 -16.74 -6.64 2.74
N ASP A 85 -16.75 -6.60 1.41
CA ASP A 85 -17.43 -7.57 0.55
C ASP A 85 -16.51 -7.96 -0.60
N TYR A 86 -16.18 -9.24 -0.67
CA TYR A 86 -15.25 -9.77 -1.68
C TYR A 86 -15.83 -9.71 -3.10
N SER A 87 -17.16 -9.59 -3.25
CA SER A 87 -17.82 -9.35 -4.53
C SER A 87 -17.62 -7.92 -5.07
N THR A 88 -17.04 -7.02 -4.28
CA THR A 88 -16.74 -5.65 -4.68
C THR A 88 -15.30 -5.53 -5.20
N VAL A 89 -15.18 -5.00 -6.42
CA VAL A 89 -13.90 -4.63 -7.04
C VAL A 89 -13.67 -3.14 -6.83
N HIS A 90 -12.51 -2.79 -6.28
CA HIS A 90 -12.07 -1.42 -6.06
C HIS A 90 -11.03 -1.04 -7.11
N GLU A 91 -11.26 0.09 -7.78
CA GLU A 91 -10.34 0.62 -8.80
C GLU A 91 -9.65 1.88 -8.27
N PHE A 92 -8.32 1.87 -8.29
CA PHE A 92 -7.51 3.01 -7.83
C PHE A 92 -6.15 3.07 -8.51
N ARG A 93 -5.49 4.21 -8.36
CA ARG A 93 -4.08 4.39 -8.75
C ARG A 93 -3.19 4.24 -7.52
N ALA A 94 -2.29 3.27 -7.54
CA ALA A 94 -1.39 3.01 -6.42
C ALA A 94 0.08 3.05 -6.82
N VAL A 95 0.93 3.31 -5.84
CA VAL A 95 2.39 3.27 -5.97
C VAL A 95 2.89 2.01 -5.29
N ARG A 96 3.78 1.26 -5.96
CA ARG A 96 4.49 0.15 -5.32
C ARG A 96 5.51 0.70 -4.34
N ASP A 97 5.44 0.26 -3.09
CA ASP A 97 6.41 0.59 -2.05
C ASP A 97 7.03 -0.69 -1.46
N PRO A 98 8.22 -1.11 -1.92
CA PRO A 98 8.87 -2.31 -1.42
C PRO A 98 9.27 -2.24 0.06
N THR A 99 9.31 -1.04 0.65
CA THR A 99 9.75 -0.87 2.04
C THR A 99 8.70 -1.30 3.07
N CYS A 100 7.43 -1.41 2.65
CA CYS A 100 6.32 -1.86 3.49
C CYS A 100 5.82 -3.27 3.17
N ASP A 101 6.56 -4.04 2.36
CA ASP A 101 6.26 -5.46 2.11
C ASP A 101 6.28 -6.24 3.43
N GLU A 102 5.19 -6.95 3.74
CA GLU A 102 5.02 -7.72 4.98
C GLU A 102 4.46 -9.10 4.67
N THR A 103 4.84 -10.10 5.45
CA THR A 103 4.23 -11.44 5.37
C THR A 103 2.84 -11.44 6.01
N LEU A 104 1.99 -12.39 5.59
CA LEU A 104 0.67 -12.58 6.23
C LEU A 104 0.77 -12.82 7.74
N SER A 105 1.82 -13.51 8.19
CA SER A 105 2.04 -13.76 9.61
C SER A 105 2.32 -12.46 10.36
N GLN A 106 3.15 -11.57 9.82
CA GLN A 106 3.46 -10.27 10.43
C GLN A 106 2.22 -9.37 10.49
N MET A 107 1.44 -9.32 9.41
CA MET A 107 0.19 -8.57 9.36
C MET A 107 -0.84 -9.09 10.36
N ASN A 108 -0.86 -10.40 10.63
CA ASN A 108 -1.79 -11.01 11.57
C ASN A 108 -1.35 -10.88 13.04
N SER A 109 -0.04 -10.94 13.34
CA SER A 109 0.42 -10.98 14.74
C SER A 109 0.49 -9.61 15.41
N GLY A 110 0.68 -8.53 14.64
CA GLY A 110 1.11 -7.23 15.16
C GLY A 110 2.50 -7.35 15.79
N GLU A 111 3.51 -6.59 15.33
CA GLU A 111 4.84 -6.73 15.91
C GLU A 111 4.93 -6.12 17.32
N VAL A 112 5.74 -6.72 18.19
CA VAL A 112 6.02 -6.19 19.53
C VAL A 112 6.87 -4.92 19.37
N GLY A 113 6.30 -3.76 19.68
CA GLY A 113 6.88 -2.43 19.46
C GLY A 113 6.11 -1.61 18.42
N ASP A 114 5.14 -2.21 17.74
CA ASP A 114 4.25 -1.57 16.79
C ASP A 114 2.98 -1.06 17.50
N TRP A 115 2.42 0.06 17.05
CA TRP A 115 1.15 0.60 17.55
C TRP A 115 -0.04 -0.38 17.35
N ARG A 116 0.17 -1.42 16.54
CA ARG A 116 -0.77 -2.51 16.24
C ARG A 116 -1.01 -3.51 17.39
N GLN A 117 -0.28 -3.37 18.51
CA GLN A 117 -0.27 -4.30 19.66
C GLN A 117 -1.62 -4.61 20.31
N ALA A 118 -2.70 -3.86 20.05
CA ALA A 118 -3.93 -3.99 20.81
C ALA A 118 -4.92 -5.05 20.29
N GLN A 119 -4.96 -5.38 18.98
CA GLN A 119 -5.89 -6.38 18.44
C GLN A 119 -5.38 -7.04 17.13
N PRO A 120 -4.66 -8.18 17.22
CA PRO A 120 -4.37 -9.03 16.07
C PRO A 120 -5.64 -9.78 15.66
N SER A 121 -6.54 -9.12 14.94
CA SER A 121 -7.69 -9.78 14.33
C SER A 121 -7.98 -9.21 12.95
N LEU A 122 -7.61 -9.96 11.92
CA LEU A 122 -8.02 -9.69 10.56
C LEU A 122 -9.56 -9.68 10.50
N LYS A 123 -10.14 -8.57 10.04
CA LYS A 123 -11.57 -8.49 9.76
C LYS A 123 -11.79 -8.87 8.29
N TYR A 124 -12.25 -10.09 8.05
CA TYR A 124 -12.47 -10.61 6.71
C TYR A 124 -13.68 -9.98 6.02
N SER A 125 -13.59 -9.86 4.70
CA SER A 125 -14.74 -9.54 3.84
C SER A 125 -15.70 -10.72 3.76
N THR A 126 -16.98 -10.44 3.50
CA THR A 126 -17.97 -11.48 3.19
C THR A 126 -17.54 -12.25 1.95
N ASP A 127 -17.73 -13.57 1.99
CA ASP A 127 -17.43 -14.51 0.90
C ASP A 127 -15.97 -14.52 0.41
N ALA A 128 -15.06 -13.97 1.23
CA ALA A 128 -13.63 -13.97 0.93
C ALA A 128 -13.02 -15.38 1.04
N PRO A 129 -12.06 -15.75 0.18
CA PRO A 129 -11.35 -17.00 0.29
C PRO A 129 -10.55 -17.06 1.60
N ALA A 130 -10.51 -18.24 2.23
CA ALA A 130 -9.74 -18.45 3.44
C ALA A 130 -8.23 -18.29 3.17
N LEU A 131 -7.59 -17.34 3.85
CA LEU A 131 -6.15 -17.12 3.75
C LEU A 131 -5.38 -18.23 4.49
N ASN A 132 -4.48 -18.91 3.79
CA ASN A 132 -3.58 -19.89 4.41
C ASN A 132 -2.26 -19.22 4.83
N LEU A 133 -2.24 -18.67 6.05
CA LEU A 133 -1.10 -17.93 6.62
C LEU A 133 0.21 -18.75 6.62
N GLN A 134 0.13 -20.08 6.79
CA GLN A 134 1.28 -20.97 6.87
C GLN A 134 1.90 -21.28 5.50
N ARG A 135 1.09 -21.26 4.44
CA ARG A 135 1.53 -21.48 3.05
C ARG A 135 2.11 -20.21 2.44
N HIS A 136 1.54 -19.04 2.75
CA HIS A 136 1.98 -17.76 2.21
C HIS A 136 3.08 -17.13 3.09
N ARG A 137 4.30 -17.66 2.95
CA ARG A 137 5.48 -17.18 3.68
C ARG A 137 6.22 -16.03 2.98
N ALA A 138 5.95 -15.81 1.70
CA ALA A 138 6.53 -14.71 0.96
C ALA A 138 5.90 -13.37 1.42
N PRO A 139 6.70 -12.29 1.54
CA PRO A 139 6.16 -10.95 1.76
C PRO A 139 5.21 -10.56 0.63
N LEU A 140 4.07 -9.96 0.99
CA LEU A 140 3.12 -9.43 0.03
C LEU A 140 3.66 -8.12 -0.55
N PRO A 141 3.65 -7.94 -1.88
CA PRO A 141 3.91 -6.65 -2.49
C PRO A 141 2.99 -5.56 -1.92
N CYS A 142 3.60 -4.50 -1.37
CA CYS A 142 2.88 -3.41 -0.74
C CYS A 142 2.61 -2.27 -1.73
N TYR A 143 1.35 -1.84 -1.79
CA TYR A 143 0.88 -0.76 -2.64
C TYR A 143 0.23 0.32 -1.80
N VAL A 144 0.67 1.56 -1.99
CA VAL A 144 0.17 2.74 -1.27
C VAL A 144 -0.69 3.57 -2.19
N THR A 145 -1.87 3.95 -1.72
CA THR A 145 -2.82 4.80 -2.45
C THR A 145 -3.51 5.76 -1.48
N THR A 146 -4.21 6.76 -2.01
CA THR A 146 -5.00 7.69 -1.19
C THR A 146 -6.42 7.79 -1.71
N ALA A 147 -7.30 8.40 -0.92
CA ALA A 147 -8.69 8.61 -1.30
C ALA A 147 -8.86 9.45 -2.58
N GLU A 148 -7.92 10.35 -2.90
CA GLU A 148 -7.93 11.11 -4.15
C GLU A 148 -7.70 10.23 -5.40
N ASP A 149 -7.00 9.11 -5.22
CA ASP A 149 -6.69 8.16 -6.29
C ASP A 149 -7.72 7.05 -6.43
N TYR A 150 -8.76 7.07 -5.59
CA TYR A 150 -9.86 6.11 -5.62
C TYR A 150 -10.96 6.57 -6.57
N THR A 151 -11.24 5.77 -7.59
CA THR A 151 -12.21 6.13 -8.62
C THR A 151 -13.63 5.78 -8.18
N ARG A 152 -13.91 4.49 -8.02
CA ARG A 152 -15.24 3.97 -7.63
C ARG A 152 -15.18 2.48 -7.29
N PRO A 153 -16.15 1.97 -6.51
CA PRO A 153 -16.42 0.55 -6.41
C PRO A 153 -17.17 0.05 -7.66
N VAL A 154 -16.88 -1.17 -8.09
CA VAL A 154 -17.58 -1.90 -9.15
C VAL A 154 -17.99 -3.26 -8.58
N HIS A 155 -19.28 -3.57 -8.54
CA HIS A 155 -19.75 -4.89 -8.13
C HIS A 155 -19.52 -5.88 -9.26
N ASP A 156 -18.82 -6.97 -8.96
CA ASP A 156 -18.45 -8.00 -9.92
C ASP A 156 -18.52 -9.35 -9.20
N PRO A 157 -19.58 -10.14 -9.38
CA PRO A 157 -19.79 -11.36 -8.62
C PRO A 157 -18.66 -12.37 -8.87
N VAL A 158 -18.28 -13.11 -7.83
CA VAL A 158 -17.30 -14.19 -7.98
C VAL A 158 -17.97 -15.32 -8.78
N THR A 159 -17.54 -15.52 -10.02
CA THR A 159 -17.97 -16.68 -10.80
C THR A 159 -17.27 -17.91 -10.25
N GLU A 160 -17.99 -18.69 -9.44
CA GLU A 160 -17.55 -20.05 -9.09
C GLU A 160 -17.37 -20.84 -10.38
N GLY A 161 -16.13 -21.19 -10.71
CA GLY A 161 -15.86 -22.18 -11.74
C GLY A 161 -16.43 -23.51 -11.27
N SER A 162 -17.58 -23.89 -11.82
CA SER A 162 -18.13 -25.24 -11.73
C SER A 162 -17.03 -26.26 -11.97
N ASN A 163 -16.78 -27.11 -10.99
CA ASN A 163 -15.99 -28.31 -11.13
C ASN A 163 -16.84 -29.51 -10.70
#